data_AF-A0A0N1I2J1-F1
#
_entry.id   AF-A0A0N1I2J1-F1
#
_cell.length_a   1.000
_cell.length_b   1.000
_cell.length_c   1.000
_cell.angle_alpha   90.00
_cell.angle_beta   90.00
_cell.angle_gamma   90.00
#
_symmetry.space_group_name_H-M   'P 1'
#
loop_
_entity.id
_entity.type
_entity.pdbx_description
1 polymer ?
#
loop_
_entity_poly.entity_id
_entity_poly.type
_entity_poly.pdbx_seq_one_letter_code
_entity_poly.pdbx_strand_id
1 'polypeptide(L)'
;MVAAGAPATRAARFFTDRSTYNCRNNCSDDASRASCIAGEEASQGSEVGGLDCAELPFPDDVEDTTFTAGKAAGNASSSRTAPQTEPTTEHARAALQRRRQLFDRCTALHNVVQEELRAEVARDMKDGVAAVPPLASAGWRVLHPTGSNYFTMTRVESGYDTDGRHAAAGAGAAAAGTSSAPRYRSVHDMMTGRWRSRPPSSQQRGTPLLHESARGGGGSGGVRYTRSETHITLFAPFRTLDLTLYDPRVDICEWSRFDVLVRKSKPATATTPASNPAHSSSPPHSLRQQQQQPVVPLQGQQEIWDEGRCMFLRLACVNSELRIRSVQFVSNKLARALEEHAVFGKGEPLYRELLRRQRRERVVVRAEGKDRWHTAASPLNVFDAPGSTSSASAASTVLEDPLLSVASADGANVLTSQFNRNGEYARTFAYPGPYLTDLSKELREALHEYVLLNLGITSDVAEYVCQMQFFLEQEEYIGWLAQWGQLASTLQKAL
;
A
#
# COMPACT_ATOMS: atom_id res chain seq x y z
N MET A 1 12.78 55.57 10.46
CA MET A 1 12.27 54.66 11.53
C MET A 1 10.77 54.86 11.61
N VAL A 2 10.00 54.02 10.93
CA VAL A 2 8.54 54.03 10.94
C VAL A 2 8.13 52.61 11.32
N ALA A 3 7.48 52.47 12.48
CA ALA A 3 6.98 51.20 12.98
C ALA A 3 5.72 50.81 12.20
N ALA A 4 5.79 49.71 11.45
CA ALA A 4 4.64 49.11 10.81
C ALA A 4 3.92 48.20 11.82
N GLY A 5 2.62 48.45 12.03
CA GLY A 5 1.75 47.70 12.92
C GLY A 5 1.47 46.29 12.40
N ALA A 6 1.44 45.33 13.33
CA ALA A 6 1.06 43.95 13.07
C ALA A 6 -0.45 43.83 12.80
N PRO A 7 -0.89 42.99 11.85
CA PRO A 7 -2.31 42.71 11.65
C PRO A 7 -2.83 41.76 12.74
N ALA A 8 -3.93 42.14 13.36
CA ALA A 8 -4.66 41.35 14.34
C ALA A 8 -5.30 40.12 13.67
N THR A 9 -4.87 38.93 14.07
CA THR A 9 -5.50 37.65 13.75
C THR A 9 -6.82 37.52 14.50
N ARG A 10 -7.93 37.49 13.76
CA ARG A 10 -9.27 37.24 14.28
C ARG A 10 -9.48 35.73 14.34
N ALA A 11 -9.21 35.13 15.50
CA ALA A 11 -9.48 33.73 15.78
C ALA A 11 -10.99 33.44 15.60
N ALA A 12 -11.31 32.47 14.75
CA ALA A 12 -12.64 31.88 14.68
C ALA A 12 -12.90 31.13 16.00
N ARG A 13 -13.86 31.65 16.78
CA ARG A 13 -14.37 30.98 17.99
C ARG A 13 -15.21 29.78 17.55
N PHE A 14 -14.65 28.58 17.66
CA PHE A 14 -15.46 27.37 17.75
C PHE A 14 -16.10 27.30 19.14
N PHE A 15 -17.43 27.31 19.17
CA PHE A 15 -18.21 26.94 20.35
C PHE A 15 -17.98 25.44 20.60
N THR A 16 -17.19 25.13 21.62
CA THR A 16 -17.30 23.85 22.32
C THR A 16 -17.76 24.17 23.73
N ASP A 17 -18.98 23.73 24.04
CA ASP A 17 -19.58 23.86 25.36
C ASP A 17 -18.86 22.88 26.28
N ARG A 18 -17.90 23.38 27.07
CA ARG A 18 -17.10 22.59 28.00
C ARG A 18 -17.68 22.76 29.40
N SER A 19 -18.46 21.76 29.83
CA SER A 19 -18.90 21.58 31.20
C SER A 19 -17.70 21.55 32.14
N THR A 20 -17.70 22.44 33.13
CA THR A 20 -16.66 22.56 34.14
C THR A 20 -16.88 21.52 35.24
N TYR A 21 -15.96 20.57 35.38
CA TYR A 21 -15.77 19.86 36.65
C TYR A 21 -14.46 20.31 37.27
N ASN A 22 -14.60 21.13 38.30
CA ASN A 22 -13.57 21.45 39.28
C ASN A 22 -13.32 20.21 40.15
N CYS A 23 -12.10 19.71 40.18
CA CYS A 23 -11.58 18.97 41.33
C CYS A 23 -10.15 19.42 41.58
N ARG A 24 -10.02 20.18 42.66
CA ARG A 24 -8.79 20.66 43.27
C ARG A 24 -8.54 19.73 44.46
N ASN A 25 -7.41 19.03 44.49
CA ASN A 25 -6.63 18.83 45.71
C ASN A 25 -5.28 18.15 45.43
N ASN A 26 -4.29 18.65 46.16
CA ASN A 26 -2.88 18.29 46.19
C ASN A 26 -2.65 16.88 46.76
N CYS A 27 -1.56 16.21 46.35
CA CYS A 27 -0.35 16.02 47.18
C CYS A 27 0.59 14.93 46.61
N SER A 28 1.87 15.32 46.51
CA SER A 28 3.14 14.60 46.75
C SER A 28 3.58 13.39 45.90
N ASP A 29 4.79 13.60 45.38
CA ASP A 29 5.84 12.64 44.98
C ASP A 29 5.94 11.38 45.85
N ASP A 30 6.19 10.20 45.24
CA ASP A 30 7.46 9.47 45.40
C ASP A 30 7.59 8.21 44.52
N ALA A 31 8.81 8.05 43.99
CA ALA A 31 9.62 6.84 43.77
C ALA A 31 9.01 5.46 43.40
N SER A 32 9.39 4.99 42.19
CA SER A 32 10.01 3.68 41.88
C SER A 32 9.84 2.48 42.85
N ARG A 33 9.24 1.37 42.38
CA ARG A 33 9.85 0.01 42.25
C ARG A 33 8.83 -1.07 41.84
N ALA A 34 9.37 -2.04 41.09
CA ALA A 34 8.92 -3.40 40.75
C ALA A 34 7.89 -4.09 41.67
N SER A 35 7.00 -4.93 41.13
CA SER A 35 7.27 -6.37 40.95
C SER A 35 6.11 -7.11 40.26
N CYS A 36 6.47 -8.16 39.55
CA CYS A 36 5.59 -9.25 39.14
C CYS A 36 4.91 -9.87 40.37
N ILE A 37 3.60 -10.12 40.30
CA ILE A 37 2.91 -11.09 41.16
C ILE A 37 1.91 -11.85 40.28
N ALA A 38 2.14 -13.16 40.20
CA ALA A 38 1.17 -14.14 39.76
C ALA A 38 0.11 -14.34 40.86
N GLY A 39 -1.14 -14.52 40.48
CA GLY A 39 -2.22 -14.87 41.39
C GLY A 39 -3.45 -15.31 40.61
N GLU A 40 -3.72 -16.61 40.66
CA GLU A 40 -5.02 -17.22 40.39
C GLU A 40 -6.13 -16.56 41.22
N GLU A 41 -7.31 -16.38 40.64
CA GLU A 41 -8.54 -17.09 41.03
C GLU A 41 -9.83 -16.40 40.52
N ALA A 42 -10.82 -17.25 40.28
CA ALA A 42 -12.25 -17.02 40.44
C ALA A 42 -13.00 -16.09 39.45
N SER A 43 -13.50 -16.74 38.39
CA SER A 43 -14.93 -16.89 38.10
C SER A 43 -15.90 -16.06 38.98
N GLN A 44 -16.46 -14.99 38.43
CA GLN A 44 -17.83 -14.54 38.73
C GLN A 44 -18.47 -13.98 37.46
N GLY A 45 -19.62 -14.57 37.11
CA GLY A 45 -20.46 -14.12 36.01
C GLY A 45 -21.02 -12.74 36.29
N SER A 46 -21.06 -11.92 35.24
CA SER A 46 -21.78 -10.66 35.23
C SER A 46 -22.63 -10.59 33.96
N GLU A 47 -23.84 -10.15 34.17
CA GLU A 47 -25.02 -10.26 33.32
C GLU A 47 -24.83 -9.54 31.97
N VAL A 48 -25.27 -10.22 30.91
CA VAL A 48 -25.36 -9.66 29.56
C VAL A 48 -26.55 -8.69 29.55
N GLY A 49 -26.25 -7.40 29.76
CA GLY A 49 -27.17 -6.31 29.45
C GLY A 49 -27.43 -6.27 27.94
N GLY A 50 -28.66 -6.59 27.56
CA GLY A 50 -29.15 -6.48 26.19
C GLY A 50 -29.08 -5.04 25.70
N LEU A 51 -28.34 -4.82 24.62
CA LEU A 51 -28.44 -3.60 23.83
C LEU A 51 -29.55 -3.80 22.80
N ASP A 52 -30.70 -3.20 23.09
CA ASP A 52 -31.80 -3.00 22.15
C ASP A 52 -31.28 -2.16 20.97
N CYS A 53 -31.12 -2.83 19.83
CA CYS A 53 -30.99 -2.17 18.53
C CYS A 53 -32.35 -1.57 18.17
N ALA A 54 -32.52 -0.27 18.41
CA ALA A 54 -33.62 0.49 17.84
C ALA A 54 -33.47 0.49 16.30
N GLU A 55 -34.29 -0.32 15.63
CA GLU A 55 -34.56 -0.25 14.20
C GLU A 55 -35.07 1.15 13.84
N LEU A 56 -34.32 1.86 13.01
CA LEU A 56 -34.80 3.05 12.33
C LEU A 56 -35.64 2.59 11.11
N PRO A 57 -36.90 3.04 10.97
CA PRO A 57 -37.68 2.73 9.79
C PRO A 57 -37.18 3.58 8.61
N PHE A 58 -36.63 2.91 7.59
CA PHE A 58 -36.45 3.50 6.27
C PHE A 58 -37.80 3.48 5.56
N PRO A 59 -38.28 4.60 4.99
CA PRO A 59 -39.44 4.56 4.11
C PRO A 59 -39.02 3.95 2.76
N ASP A 60 -39.44 2.71 2.54
CA ASP A 60 -39.51 2.08 1.22
C ASP A 60 -40.68 2.69 0.46
N ASP A 61 -40.41 3.60 -0.46
CA ASP A 61 -41.33 3.95 -1.55
C ASP A 61 -40.48 4.37 -2.77
N VAL A 62 -40.03 3.38 -3.53
CA VAL A 62 -39.57 3.56 -4.91
C VAL A 62 -40.49 2.74 -5.79
N GLU A 63 -41.50 3.40 -6.34
CA GLU A 63 -42.36 2.80 -7.36
C GLU A 63 -41.56 2.54 -8.64
N ASP A 64 -41.35 1.26 -8.90
CA ASP A 64 -40.83 0.70 -10.14
C ASP A 64 -41.87 0.90 -11.27
N THR A 65 -41.67 1.90 -12.12
CA THR A 65 -42.46 2.07 -13.35
C THR A 65 -41.74 1.41 -14.52
N THR A 66 -41.97 0.11 -14.67
CA THR A 66 -41.69 -0.65 -15.89
C THR A 66 -42.53 -0.12 -17.06
N PHE A 67 -41.87 0.52 -18.04
CA PHE A 67 -42.48 0.84 -19.33
C PHE A 67 -42.61 -0.45 -20.17
N THR A 68 -43.85 -0.94 -20.31
CA THR A 68 -44.23 -1.94 -21.31
C THR A 68 -44.69 -1.24 -22.58
N ALA A 69 -44.01 -1.52 -23.69
CA ALA A 69 -44.37 -1.05 -25.02
C ALA A 69 -45.59 -1.82 -25.55
N GLY A 70 -46.78 -1.25 -25.39
CA GLY A 70 -48.04 -1.73 -25.97
C GLY A 70 -48.46 -0.89 -27.17
N LYS A 71 -48.36 -1.46 -28.36
CA LYS A 71 -48.86 -0.91 -29.63
C LYS A 71 -50.35 -1.25 -29.76
N ALA A 72 -51.24 -0.26 -29.74
CA ALA A 72 -52.63 -0.45 -30.18
C ALA A 72 -53.21 0.85 -30.75
N ALA A 73 -53.69 0.75 -31.98
CA ALA A 73 -54.45 1.75 -32.70
C ALA A 73 -55.87 1.89 -32.11
N GLY A 74 -56.43 3.10 -32.17
CA GLY A 74 -57.83 3.33 -31.80
C GLY A 74 -58.22 4.80 -31.88
N ASN A 75 -58.75 5.19 -33.05
CA ASN A 75 -59.50 6.43 -33.24
C ASN A 75 -60.65 6.54 -32.23
N ALA A 76 -60.70 7.63 -31.47
CA ALA A 76 -61.96 8.21 -31.00
C ALA A 76 -61.76 9.69 -30.66
N SER A 77 -62.32 10.54 -31.53
CA SER A 77 -62.51 11.97 -31.32
C SER A 77 -63.48 12.19 -30.16
N SER A 78 -63.02 12.80 -29.07
CA SER A 78 -63.89 13.32 -28.03
C SER A 78 -63.23 14.54 -27.38
N SER A 79 -63.64 15.70 -27.87
CA SER A 79 -63.35 17.03 -27.33
C SER A 79 -63.84 17.14 -25.88
N ARG A 80 -62.95 16.88 -24.92
CA ARG A 80 -63.05 17.42 -23.57
C ARG A 80 -61.91 18.41 -23.39
N THR A 81 -62.22 19.69 -23.56
CA THR A 81 -61.41 20.82 -23.12
C THR A 81 -61.23 20.71 -21.61
N ALA A 82 -60.11 20.09 -21.18
CA ALA A 82 -59.64 20.23 -19.82
C ALA A 82 -59.33 21.71 -19.58
N PRO A 83 -59.79 22.32 -18.48
CA PRO A 83 -59.46 23.69 -18.17
C PRO A 83 -57.94 23.76 -17.98
N GLN A 84 -57.25 24.50 -18.84
CA GLN A 84 -55.89 24.93 -18.55
C GLN A 84 -55.95 25.80 -17.31
N THR A 85 -55.71 25.20 -16.14
CA THR A 85 -55.34 25.95 -14.94
C THR A 85 -54.06 26.67 -15.27
N GLU A 86 -54.16 27.96 -15.61
CA GLU A 86 -53.02 28.85 -15.69
C GLU A 86 -52.16 28.61 -14.45
N PRO A 87 -50.85 28.33 -14.58
CA PRO A 87 -49.97 28.28 -13.42
C PRO A 87 -50.08 29.63 -12.74
N THR A 88 -50.77 29.65 -11.59
CA THR A 88 -51.04 30.86 -10.81
C THR A 88 -49.74 31.64 -10.68
N THR A 89 -49.77 32.92 -11.06
CA THR A 89 -48.61 33.81 -11.07
C THR A 89 -47.80 33.77 -9.76
N GLU A 90 -48.44 33.43 -8.64
CA GLU A 90 -47.81 33.20 -7.34
C GLU A 90 -46.85 32.00 -7.31
N HIS A 91 -47.23 30.87 -7.91
CA HIS A 91 -46.37 29.68 -7.96
C HIS A 91 -45.11 29.94 -8.80
N ALA A 92 -45.27 30.62 -9.94
CA ALA A 92 -44.15 31.03 -10.79
C ALA A 92 -43.21 32.02 -10.05
N ARG A 93 -43.77 32.98 -9.30
CA ARG A 93 -42.99 33.91 -8.46
C ARG A 93 -42.23 33.17 -7.35
N ALA A 94 -42.88 32.23 -6.67
CA ALA A 94 -42.24 31.43 -5.61
C ALA A 94 -41.10 30.56 -6.17
N ALA A 95 -41.30 29.93 -7.32
CA ALA A 95 -40.25 29.15 -8.00
C ALA A 95 -39.05 30.02 -8.40
N LEU A 96 -39.30 31.21 -8.96
CA LEU A 96 -38.25 32.15 -9.31
C LEU A 96 -37.49 32.68 -8.08
N GLN A 97 -38.19 32.93 -6.97
CA GLN A 97 -37.57 33.31 -5.70
C GLN A 97 -36.67 32.19 -5.15
N ARG A 98 -37.12 30.93 -5.20
CA ARG A 98 -36.30 29.77 -4.81
C ARG A 98 -35.05 29.64 -5.67
N ARG A 99 -35.18 29.83 -6.99
CA ARG A 99 -34.03 29.80 -7.92
C ARG A 99 -33.00 30.88 -7.58
N ARG A 100 -33.43 32.11 -7.29
CA ARG A 100 -32.55 33.19 -6.82
C ARG A 100 -31.85 32.85 -5.50
N GLN A 101 -32.60 32.34 -4.52
CA GLN A 101 -32.01 31.93 -3.23
C GLN A 101 -30.96 30.82 -3.40
N LEU A 102 -31.21 29.85 -4.28
CA LEU A 102 -30.24 28.80 -4.59
C LEU A 102 -29.00 29.37 -5.28
N PHE A 103 -29.18 30.31 -6.23
CA PHE A 103 -28.07 30.99 -6.89
C PHE A 103 -27.21 31.77 -5.88
N ASP A 104 -27.83 32.51 -4.97
CA ASP A 104 -27.12 33.27 -3.93
C ASP A 104 -26.34 32.33 -2.99
N ARG A 105 -26.93 31.19 -2.61
CA ARG A 105 -26.26 30.16 -1.79
C ARG A 105 -25.08 29.50 -2.52
N CYS A 106 -25.23 29.19 -3.80
CA CYS A 106 -24.13 28.64 -4.61
C CYS A 106 -22.99 29.66 -4.74
N THR A 107 -23.32 30.93 -4.93
CA THR A 107 -22.33 32.02 -5.00
C THR A 107 -21.59 32.17 -3.68
N ALA A 108 -22.31 32.16 -2.55
CA ALA A 108 -21.69 32.22 -1.22
C ALA A 108 -20.76 31.02 -0.96
N LEU A 109 -21.20 29.80 -1.29
CA LEU A 109 -20.38 28.59 -1.15
C LEU A 109 -19.12 28.68 -2.01
N HIS A 110 -19.23 29.09 -3.27
CA HIS A 110 -18.08 29.26 -4.15
C HIS A 110 -17.05 30.23 -3.57
N ASN A 111 -17.50 31.38 -3.05
CA ASN A 111 -16.61 32.38 -2.45
C ASN A 111 -15.90 31.85 -1.20
N VAL A 112 -16.62 31.15 -0.31
CA VAL A 112 -16.02 30.53 0.89
C VAL A 112 -14.96 29.52 0.48
N VAL A 113 -15.28 28.63 -0.45
CA VAL A 113 -14.34 27.60 -0.93
C VAL A 113 -13.08 28.22 -1.56
N GLN A 114 -13.23 29.28 -2.35
CA GLN A 114 -12.07 29.97 -2.95
C GLN A 114 -11.18 30.63 -1.89
N GLU A 115 -11.77 31.23 -0.86
CA GLU A 115 -11.00 31.85 0.23
C GLU A 115 -10.30 30.79 1.09
N GLU A 116 -10.96 29.69 1.41
CA GLU A 116 -10.35 28.55 2.12
C GLU A 116 -9.20 27.95 1.30
N LEU A 117 -9.42 27.67 0.01
CA LEU A 117 -8.37 27.16 -0.89
C LEU A 117 -7.16 28.11 -0.93
N ARG A 118 -7.40 29.41 -1.02
CA ARG A 118 -6.34 30.43 -1.01
C ARG A 118 -5.60 30.46 0.33
N ALA A 119 -6.32 30.33 1.44
CA ALA A 119 -5.75 30.31 2.78
C ALA A 119 -4.88 29.06 3.03
N GLU A 120 -5.33 27.89 2.59
CA GLU A 120 -4.60 26.62 2.70
C GLU A 120 -3.30 26.66 1.90
N VAL A 121 -3.36 27.09 0.62
CA VAL A 121 -2.16 27.24 -0.21
C VAL A 121 -1.19 28.24 0.40
N ALA A 122 -1.68 29.38 0.92
CA ALA A 122 -0.83 30.37 1.56
C ALA A 122 -0.19 29.89 2.86
N ARG A 123 -0.85 28.99 3.60
CA ARG A 123 -0.34 28.40 4.85
C ARG A 123 0.87 27.50 4.57
N ASP A 124 0.80 26.71 3.50
CA ASP A 124 1.81 25.71 3.17
C ASP A 124 2.93 26.28 2.28
N MET A 125 2.74 27.48 1.70
CA MET A 125 3.76 28.20 0.95
C MET A 125 4.78 28.89 1.88
N LYS A 126 6.07 28.66 1.61
CA LYS A 126 7.20 29.36 2.24
C LYS A 126 8.05 30.04 1.19
N ASP A 127 8.22 31.36 1.29
CA ASP A 127 9.01 32.18 0.36
C ASP A 127 8.58 32.04 -1.11
N GLY A 128 7.28 31.84 -1.35
CA GLY A 128 6.72 31.64 -2.70
C GLY A 128 6.87 30.21 -3.24
N VAL A 129 7.47 29.30 -2.47
CA VAL A 129 7.64 27.89 -2.84
C VAL A 129 6.58 27.06 -2.11
N ALA A 130 5.91 26.17 -2.83
CA ALA A 130 4.96 25.23 -2.25
C ALA A 130 5.65 24.26 -1.27
N ALA A 131 4.87 23.66 -0.36
CA ALA A 131 5.39 22.65 0.56
C ALA A 131 6.08 21.53 -0.22
N VAL A 132 7.33 21.23 0.17
CA VAL A 132 8.07 20.11 -0.41
C VAL A 132 7.60 18.85 0.31
N PRO A 133 7.01 17.88 -0.39
CA PRO A 133 6.66 16.58 0.19
C PRO A 133 7.87 15.86 0.79
N PRO A 134 7.66 14.98 1.79
CA PRO A 134 8.74 14.21 2.38
C PRO A 134 9.38 13.29 1.34
N LEU A 135 10.69 13.03 1.50
CA LEU A 135 11.48 12.21 0.58
C LEU A 135 11.50 10.75 1.04
N ALA A 136 11.15 9.84 0.14
CA ALA A 136 11.22 8.42 0.43
C ALA A 136 12.67 7.94 0.57
N SER A 137 12.88 6.92 1.40
CA SER A 137 14.19 6.25 1.47
C SER A 137 14.57 5.64 0.10
N ALA A 138 15.88 5.51 -0.14
CA ALA A 138 16.39 5.02 -1.43
C ALA A 138 15.79 3.66 -1.83
N GLY A 139 15.43 3.53 -3.12
CA GLY A 139 14.88 2.32 -3.71
C GLY A 139 13.37 2.14 -3.55
N TRP A 140 12.68 3.00 -2.78
CA TRP A 140 11.23 3.00 -2.69
C TRP A 140 10.61 3.88 -3.79
N ARG A 141 9.56 3.37 -4.43
CA ARG A 141 8.72 4.13 -5.37
C ARG A 141 7.35 4.31 -4.76
N VAL A 142 6.88 5.56 -4.70
CA VAL A 142 5.61 5.92 -4.06
C VAL A 142 4.57 6.25 -5.13
N LEU A 143 3.38 5.68 -4.97
CA LEU A 143 2.23 5.86 -5.84
C LEU A 143 1.00 6.21 -5.02
N HIS A 144 0.45 7.40 -5.28
CA HIS A 144 -0.80 7.89 -4.70
C HIS A 144 -1.84 8.13 -5.81
N PRO A 145 -2.89 7.30 -5.92
CA PRO A 145 -4.00 7.57 -6.82
C PRO A 145 -4.79 8.79 -6.33
N THR A 146 -5.01 9.79 -7.19
CA THR A 146 -5.83 10.97 -6.85
C THR A 146 -7.25 10.57 -6.45
N GLY A 147 -7.79 11.17 -5.39
CA GLY A 147 -9.11 10.84 -4.86
C GLY A 147 -9.15 9.55 -4.04
N SER A 148 -7.97 9.03 -3.65
CA SER A 148 -7.87 7.85 -2.80
C SER A 148 -7.53 8.23 -1.36
N ASN A 149 -7.75 7.30 -0.44
CA ASN A 149 -7.44 7.46 0.98
C ASN A 149 -6.23 6.62 1.38
N TYR A 150 -5.29 6.40 0.45
CA TYR A 150 -4.11 5.57 0.67
C TYR A 150 -3.03 5.89 -0.35
N PHE A 151 -1.79 5.56 -0.03
CA PHE A 151 -0.75 5.40 -1.03
C PHE A 151 -0.10 4.02 -0.92
N THR A 152 0.65 3.67 -1.97
CA THR A 152 1.46 2.46 -2.00
C THR A 152 2.92 2.80 -2.19
N MET A 153 3.78 2.02 -1.57
CA MET A 153 5.21 2.06 -1.83
C MET A 153 5.66 0.70 -2.34
N THR A 154 6.46 0.67 -3.40
CA THR A 154 7.03 -0.57 -3.92
C THR A 154 8.54 -0.51 -3.90
N ARG A 155 9.14 -1.65 -3.58
CA ARG A 155 10.58 -1.86 -3.65
C ARG A 155 10.85 -3.28 -4.11
N VAL A 156 11.86 -3.44 -4.96
CA VAL A 156 12.27 -4.73 -5.48
C VAL A 156 13.72 -4.97 -5.06
N GLU A 157 13.93 -5.99 -4.25
CA GLU A 157 15.25 -6.42 -3.79
C GLU A 157 15.74 -7.55 -4.70
N SER A 158 16.77 -7.24 -5.49
CA SER A 158 17.39 -8.21 -6.38
C SER A 158 18.04 -9.33 -5.55
N GLY A 159 17.76 -10.58 -5.92
CA GLY A 159 18.40 -11.73 -5.32
C GLY A 159 19.90 -11.68 -5.59
N TYR A 160 20.72 -11.71 -4.54
CA TYR A 160 22.16 -11.72 -4.71
C TYR A 160 22.63 -13.11 -5.14
N ASP A 161 23.45 -13.16 -6.20
CA ASP A 161 24.20 -14.36 -6.54
C ASP A 161 25.35 -14.51 -5.53
N THR A 162 25.28 -15.55 -4.71
CA THR A 162 26.38 -15.93 -3.81
C THR A 162 27.45 -16.69 -4.60
N ASP A 163 28.04 -16.07 -5.62
CA ASP A 163 29.23 -16.61 -6.25
C ASP A 163 30.41 -16.37 -5.30
N GLY A 164 30.64 -17.36 -4.42
CA GLY A 164 31.59 -17.34 -3.30
C GLY A 164 33.07 -17.17 -3.65
N ARG A 165 33.43 -16.62 -4.82
CA ARG A 165 34.83 -16.40 -5.22
C ARG A 165 35.19 -15.03 -5.80
N HIS A 166 34.24 -14.12 -6.10
CA HIS A 166 34.59 -12.87 -6.78
C HIS A 166 33.93 -11.57 -6.27
N ALA A 167 33.38 -11.54 -5.06
CA ALA A 167 32.78 -10.34 -4.46
C ALA A 167 33.76 -9.15 -4.20
N ALA A 168 35.04 -9.24 -4.58
CA ALA A 168 36.07 -8.26 -4.24
C ALA A 168 36.49 -7.29 -5.38
N ALA A 169 36.08 -7.47 -6.64
CA ALA A 169 36.74 -6.73 -7.75
C ALA A 169 35.84 -6.01 -8.77
N GLY A 170 34.52 -5.99 -8.61
CA GLY A 170 33.60 -5.45 -9.63
C GLY A 170 32.49 -4.55 -9.09
N ALA A 171 32.74 -3.78 -8.04
CA ALA A 171 31.76 -2.87 -7.45
C ALA A 171 31.72 -1.52 -8.21
N GLY A 172 31.04 -1.51 -9.37
CA GLY A 172 30.89 -0.30 -10.18
C GLY A 172 29.46 0.12 -10.49
N ALA A 173 28.47 -0.77 -10.38
CA ALA A 173 27.10 -0.42 -10.76
C ALA A 173 26.05 -1.10 -9.87
N ALA A 174 25.31 -0.28 -9.14
CA ALA A 174 23.91 -0.50 -8.75
C ALA A 174 23.54 -1.60 -7.73
N ALA A 175 24.47 -2.21 -6.99
CA ALA A 175 24.12 -2.96 -5.79
C ALA A 175 23.99 -2.01 -4.57
N ALA A 176 23.02 -1.09 -4.64
CA ALA A 176 22.69 -0.11 -3.61
C ALA A 176 21.51 -0.56 -2.72
N GLY A 177 21.34 -1.87 -2.54
CA GLY A 177 20.48 -2.41 -1.49
C GLY A 177 21.09 -2.02 -0.14
N THR A 178 20.35 -1.26 0.65
CA THR A 178 20.77 -0.58 1.89
C THR A 178 21.30 -1.48 3.01
N SER A 179 21.36 -2.81 2.81
CA SER A 179 21.90 -3.76 3.80
C SER A 179 23.42 -3.90 3.76
N SER A 180 24.10 -3.25 2.80
CA SER A 180 25.51 -2.92 2.98
C SER A 180 25.59 -1.83 4.05
N ALA A 181 25.52 -2.23 5.34
CA ALA A 181 25.90 -1.39 6.47
C ALA A 181 27.12 -0.57 6.04
N PRO A 182 27.11 0.76 6.24
CA PRO A 182 28.15 1.64 5.73
C PRO A 182 29.51 1.05 6.10
N ARG A 183 30.17 0.43 5.11
CA ARG A 183 31.43 -0.25 5.38
C ARG A 183 32.42 0.85 5.66
N TYR A 184 33.06 0.80 6.82
CA TYR A 184 34.13 1.73 7.14
C TYR A 184 35.12 1.73 5.98
N ARG A 185 35.21 2.86 5.29
CA ARG A 185 36.22 3.09 4.27
C ARG A 185 37.33 3.84 4.96
N SER A 186 38.50 3.21 5.06
CA SER A 186 39.67 3.86 5.60
C SER A 186 39.95 5.13 4.81
N VAL A 187 40.18 6.24 5.51
CA VAL A 187 40.63 7.52 4.92
C VAL A 187 41.88 7.30 4.05
N HIS A 188 42.73 6.33 4.42
CA HIS A 188 43.92 5.95 3.65
C HIS A 188 43.58 5.37 2.27
N ASP A 189 42.49 4.60 2.14
CA ASP A 189 42.06 4.04 0.85
C ASP A 189 41.44 5.10 -0.06
N MET A 190 40.82 6.12 0.54
CA MET A 190 40.35 7.30 -0.19
C MET A 190 41.52 8.19 -0.65
N MET A 191 42.50 8.44 0.22
CA MET A 191 43.61 9.36 -0.06
C MET A 191 44.66 8.76 -1.00
N THR A 192 44.94 7.46 -0.94
CA THR A 192 45.97 6.86 -1.79
C THR A 192 45.56 6.69 -3.24
N GLY A 193 44.29 6.94 -3.60
CA GLY A 193 43.81 6.89 -4.99
C GLY A 193 44.08 5.56 -5.70
N ARG A 194 44.46 4.50 -4.94
CA ARG A 194 45.02 3.23 -5.45
C ARG A 194 44.00 2.41 -6.24
N TRP A 195 42.77 2.91 -6.34
CA TRP A 195 41.65 2.36 -7.08
C TRP A 195 41.60 2.79 -8.54
N ARG A 196 42.34 3.83 -8.95
CA ARG A 196 42.51 4.13 -10.37
C ARG A 196 43.65 3.29 -10.92
N SER A 197 43.28 2.19 -11.58
CA SER A 197 44.06 1.64 -12.69
C SER A 197 45.36 0.93 -12.33
N ARG A 198 45.29 -0.28 -11.78
CA ARG A 198 46.33 -1.27 -12.09
C ARG A 198 45.71 -2.63 -12.36
N PRO A 199 45.55 -3.05 -13.63
CA PRO A 199 45.28 -4.45 -13.92
C PRO A 199 46.42 -5.29 -13.32
N PRO A 200 46.15 -6.50 -12.80
CA PRO A 200 47.19 -7.34 -12.27
C PRO A 200 48.07 -7.82 -13.41
N SER A 201 49.12 -7.07 -13.74
CA SER A 201 50.21 -7.60 -14.55
C SER A 201 50.99 -8.56 -13.65
N SER A 202 50.87 -9.84 -13.99
CA SER A 202 51.71 -10.92 -13.49
C SER A 202 53.17 -10.64 -13.85
N GLN A 203 53.91 -9.94 -12.99
CA GLN A 203 55.36 -10.01 -12.99
C GLN A 203 55.77 -11.21 -12.15
N GLN A 204 55.91 -12.33 -12.86
CA GLN A 204 56.85 -13.39 -12.51
C GLN A 204 58.23 -12.76 -12.26
N ARG A 205 58.74 -12.88 -11.04
CA ARG A 205 60.19 -12.87 -10.81
C ARG A 205 60.53 -14.05 -9.94
N GLY A 206 61.17 -15.03 -10.57
CA GLY A 206 61.45 -16.34 -10.02
C GLY A 206 62.41 -16.29 -8.84
N THR A 207 62.05 -17.05 -7.82
CA THR A 207 62.99 -17.74 -6.93
C THR A 207 62.76 -19.24 -7.15
N PRO A 208 63.76 -20.02 -7.56
CA PRO A 208 63.60 -21.44 -7.82
C PRO A 208 63.95 -22.20 -6.55
N LEU A 209 62.95 -22.65 -5.80
CA LEU A 209 63.15 -23.66 -4.75
C LEU A 209 61.95 -24.62 -4.76
N LEU A 210 62.26 -25.81 -5.29
CA LEU A 210 61.60 -27.11 -5.09
C LEU A 210 60.23 -27.06 -4.38
N HIS A 211 59.16 -26.97 -5.15
CA HIS A 211 57.84 -27.34 -4.65
C HIS A 211 57.24 -28.46 -5.50
N GLU A 212 57.22 -29.59 -4.83
CA GLU A 212 56.50 -30.84 -5.05
C GLU A 212 55.22 -30.70 -5.87
N SER A 213 55.17 -31.45 -6.97
CA SER A 213 54.03 -31.59 -7.87
C SER A 213 52.86 -32.32 -7.19
N ALA A 214 52.06 -31.60 -6.42
CA ALA A 214 50.71 -32.07 -6.07
C ALA A 214 49.73 -31.71 -7.21
N ARG A 215 49.71 -32.56 -8.23
CA ARG A 215 48.63 -32.62 -9.24
C ARG A 215 47.34 -33.10 -8.58
N GLY A 216 46.67 -32.21 -7.83
CA GLY A 216 45.34 -32.43 -7.27
C GLY A 216 44.31 -31.60 -8.00
N GLY A 217 44.03 -31.93 -9.26
CA GLY A 217 43.01 -31.30 -10.11
C GLY A 217 41.59 -31.63 -9.64
N GLY A 218 41.21 -31.20 -8.44
CA GLY A 218 39.84 -31.24 -7.93
C GLY A 218 39.10 -29.98 -8.35
N GLY A 219 38.77 -29.86 -9.63
CA GLY A 219 37.87 -28.83 -10.14
C GLY A 219 36.45 -29.07 -9.61
N SER A 220 36.24 -28.81 -8.31
CA SER A 220 34.93 -28.82 -7.68
C SER A 220 34.10 -27.74 -8.39
N GLY A 221 33.32 -28.15 -9.38
CA GLY A 221 32.31 -27.33 -10.03
C GLY A 221 31.33 -26.87 -8.96
N GLY A 222 31.61 -25.72 -8.36
CA GLY A 222 30.78 -25.14 -7.32
C GLY A 222 29.40 -24.89 -7.88
N VAL A 223 28.39 -25.55 -7.32
CA VAL A 223 26.99 -25.28 -7.63
C VAL A 223 26.71 -23.82 -7.29
N ARG A 224 26.22 -23.06 -8.27
CA ARG A 224 25.78 -21.68 -8.05
C ARG A 224 24.35 -21.71 -7.56
N TYR A 225 24.13 -21.04 -6.43
CA TYR A 225 22.81 -20.82 -5.89
C TYR A 225 22.41 -19.38 -6.17
N THR A 226 21.30 -19.22 -6.89
CA THR A 226 20.69 -17.90 -7.12
C THR A 226 19.51 -17.75 -6.17
N ARG A 227 19.42 -16.59 -5.52
CA ARG A 227 18.29 -16.25 -4.64
C ARG A 227 17.14 -15.66 -5.46
N SER A 228 15.91 -15.93 -5.02
CA SER A 228 14.72 -15.25 -5.52
C SER A 228 14.85 -13.74 -5.36
N GLU A 229 14.34 -13.00 -6.34
CA GLU A 229 14.06 -11.58 -6.19
C GLU A 229 12.86 -11.41 -5.24
N THR A 230 12.94 -10.40 -4.37
CA THR A 230 11.92 -10.13 -3.34
C THR A 230 11.20 -8.83 -3.66
N HIS A 231 9.90 -8.93 -3.91
CA HIS A 231 9.00 -7.82 -4.19
C HIS A 231 8.31 -7.41 -2.89
N ILE A 232 8.52 -6.17 -2.48
CA ILE A 232 7.96 -5.59 -1.25
C ILE A 232 6.96 -4.52 -1.66
N THR A 233 5.72 -4.66 -1.23
CA THR A 233 4.65 -3.67 -1.44
C THR A 233 4.11 -3.25 -0.10
N LEU A 234 4.26 -1.98 0.22
CA LEU A 234 3.69 -1.33 1.40
C LEU A 234 2.40 -0.62 0.98
N PHE A 235 1.35 -0.80 1.78
CA PHE A 235 0.06 -0.14 1.65
C PHE A 235 -0.20 0.70 2.89
N ALA A 236 -0.31 2.02 2.70
CA ALA A 236 -0.50 2.98 3.78
C ALA A 236 -1.83 3.73 3.60
N PRO A 237 -2.91 3.30 4.27
CA PRO A 237 -4.17 4.04 4.28
C PRO A 237 -4.06 5.28 5.19
N PHE A 238 -4.85 6.32 4.94
CA PHE A 238 -4.98 7.50 5.82
C PHE A 238 -5.82 7.13 7.06
N ARG A 239 -5.21 6.35 7.96
CA ARG A 239 -5.81 5.85 9.19
C ARG A 239 -4.84 6.07 10.35
N THR A 240 -4.73 7.33 10.75
CA THR A 240 -3.99 7.74 11.94
C THR A 240 -4.98 8.05 13.05
N LEU A 241 -4.74 7.50 14.24
CA LEU A 241 -5.61 7.66 15.39
C LEU A 241 -4.80 8.10 16.60
N ASP A 242 -5.33 9.03 17.38
CA ASP A 242 -4.89 9.31 18.75
C ASP A 242 -5.76 8.46 19.69
N LEU A 243 -5.14 7.52 20.40
CA LEU A 243 -5.86 6.60 21.28
C LEU A 243 -6.11 7.23 22.66
N THR A 244 -5.38 8.28 23.03
CA THR A 244 -5.57 8.99 24.31
C THR A 244 -6.94 9.67 24.39
N LEU A 245 -7.51 10.04 23.23
CA LEU A 245 -8.85 10.64 23.12
C LEU A 245 -9.98 9.66 23.49
N TYR A 246 -9.75 8.36 23.31
CA TYR A 246 -10.73 7.31 23.60
C TYR A 246 -10.52 6.71 24.99
N ASP A 247 -9.26 6.50 25.37
CA ASP A 247 -8.87 6.05 26.70
C ASP A 247 -7.66 6.86 27.19
N PRO A 248 -7.87 7.82 28.12
CA PRO A 248 -6.78 8.64 28.67
C PRO A 248 -5.68 7.84 29.40
N ARG A 249 -5.89 6.56 29.68
CA ARG A 249 -4.86 5.68 30.27
C ARG A 249 -3.88 5.13 29.24
N VAL A 250 -4.23 5.21 27.96
CA VAL A 250 -3.39 4.75 26.86
C VAL A 250 -2.49 5.90 26.42
N ASP A 251 -1.19 5.82 26.74
CA ASP A 251 -0.19 6.83 26.36
C ASP A 251 0.29 6.64 24.90
N ILE A 252 -0.66 6.66 23.96
CA ILE A 252 -0.41 6.52 22.52
C ILE A 252 -1.10 7.68 21.80
N CYS A 253 -0.32 8.74 21.56
CA CYS A 253 -0.76 9.96 20.89
C CYS A 253 -0.91 9.75 19.38
N GLU A 254 -0.09 8.88 18.79
CA GLU A 254 -0.12 8.59 17.37
C GLU A 254 -0.08 7.09 17.13
N TRP A 255 -1.11 6.60 16.45
CA TRP A 255 -1.18 5.25 15.97
C TRP A 255 -1.56 5.21 14.49
N SER A 256 -0.54 5.08 13.65
CA SER A 256 -0.69 4.92 12.21
C SER A 256 -0.53 3.45 11.81
N ARG A 257 -1.44 2.92 11.01
CA ARG A 257 -1.42 1.53 10.53
C ARG A 257 -1.04 1.47 9.05
N PHE A 258 -0.23 0.49 8.70
CA PHE A 258 0.04 0.15 7.30
C PHE A 258 0.36 -1.34 7.16
N ASP A 259 0.11 -1.88 5.97
CA ASP A 259 0.25 -3.29 5.67
C ASP A 259 1.39 -3.50 4.67
N VAL A 260 2.06 -4.64 4.74
CA VAL A 260 3.16 -4.99 3.83
C VAL A 260 2.94 -6.38 3.27
N LEU A 261 3.01 -6.48 1.95
CA LEU A 261 3.01 -7.73 1.21
C LEU A 261 4.40 -8.01 0.65
N VAL A 262 4.96 -9.16 1.03
CA VAL A 262 6.25 -9.63 0.55
C VAL A 262 6.02 -10.85 -0.35
N ARG A 263 6.44 -10.73 -1.60
CA ARG A 263 6.38 -11.79 -2.62
C ARG A 263 7.79 -12.13 -3.08
N LYS A 264 8.00 -13.37 -3.51
CA LYS A 264 9.26 -13.80 -4.14
C LYS A 264 8.98 -14.27 -5.55
N SER A 265 9.72 -13.76 -6.51
CA SER A 265 9.64 -14.17 -7.91
C SER A 265 10.75 -15.18 -8.24
N LYS A 266 10.49 -16.02 -9.24
CA LYS A 266 11.51 -16.88 -9.82
C LYS A 266 12.53 -16.01 -10.55
N PRO A 267 13.85 -16.18 -10.31
CA PRO A 267 14.88 -15.47 -11.06
C PRO A 267 14.75 -15.74 -12.56
N ALA A 268 14.82 -14.71 -13.40
CA ALA A 268 14.71 -14.86 -14.86
C ALA A 268 15.79 -15.82 -15.44
N THR A 269 16.95 -15.89 -14.78
CA THR A 269 18.07 -16.78 -15.14
C THR A 269 17.82 -18.25 -14.80
N ALA A 270 16.83 -18.56 -13.95
CA ALA A 270 16.48 -19.92 -13.56
C ALA A 270 15.46 -20.58 -14.51
N THR A 271 15.24 -20.00 -15.69
CA THR A 271 14.34 -20.61 -16.70
C THR A 271 14.95 -21.92 -17.15
N THR A 272 14.30 -23.02 -16.76
CA THR A 272 14.73 -24.38 -17.05
C THR A 272 14.94 -24.51 -18.55
N PRO A 273 16.07 -25.05 -19.04
CA PRO A 273 16.24 -25.27 -20.47
C PRO A 273 15.07 -26.14 -20.94
N ALA A 274 14.20 -25.55 -21.76
CA ALA A 274 13.05 -26.25 -22.31
C ALA A 274 13.55 -27.54 -22.96
N SER A 275 13.03 -28.68 -22.50
CA SER A 275 13.35 -29.98 -23.07
C SER A 275 13.12 -29.92 -24.58
N ASN A 276 14.20 -29.99 -25.37
CA ASN A 276 14.15 -29.82 -26.81
C ASN A 276 13.12 -30.78 -27.45
N PRO A 277 12.21 -30.29 -28.31
CA PRO A 277 11.52 -31.16 -29.24
C PRO A 277 12.55 -31.70 -30.24
N ALA A 278 12.65 -33.02 -30.31
CA ALA A 278 13.44 -33.71 -31.31
C ALA A 278 13.01 -33.29 -32.73
N HIS A 279 13.97 -33.31 -33.67
CA HIS A 279 13.83 -33.16 -35.13
C HIS A 279 14.02 -31.77 -35.74
N SER A 280 15.27 -31.32 -35.83
CA SER A 280 15.72 -30.57 -37.02
C SER A 280 17.21 -30.81 -37.28
N SER A 281 17.50 -31.54 -38.35
CA SER A 281 18.84 -31.90 -38.80
C SER A 281 19.44 -30.77 -39.66
N SER A 282 20.33 -29.97 -39.08
CA SER A 282 21.17 -29.00 -39.81
C SER A 282 22.57 -28.91 -39.17
N PRO A 283 23.68 -28.83 -39.96
CA PRO A 283 25.05 -28.95 -39.46
C PRO A 283 25.66 -27.63 -38.93
N PRO A 284 26.79 -27.69 -38.20
CA PRO A 284 27.20 -26.68 -37.23
C PRO A 284 28.34 -25.77 -37.72
N HIS A 285 28.25 -24.46 -37.45
CA HIS A 285 29.42 -23.59 -37.39
C HIS A 285 29.57 -22.98 -36.00
N SER A 286 30.77 -23.17 -35.48
CA SER A 286 31.28 -22.94 -34.13
C SER A 286 31.22 -21.48 -33.68
N LEU A 287 30.21 -21.15 -32.88
CA LEU A 287 30.22 -20.06 -31.92
C LEU A 287 30.20 -20.69 -30.53
N ARG A 288 31.24 -20.39 -29.73
CA ARG A 288 31.45 -20.85 -28.34
C ARG A 288 30.13 -20.83 -27.57
N GLN A 289 29.47 -21.97 -27.47
CA GLN A 289 28.47 -22.25 -26.45
C GLN A 289 29.21 -22.17 -25.11
N GLN A 290 29.18 -21.00 -24.49
CA GLN A 290 29.45 -20.88 -23.06
C GLN A 290 28.47 -21.83 -22.39
N GLN A 291 28.97 -22.98 -21.92
CA GLN A 291 28.25 -23.88 -21.04
C GLN A 291 27.89 -23.08 -19.80
N GLN A 292 26.70 -22.48 -19.81
CA GLN A 292 26.11 -21.87 -18.63
C GLN A 292 25.90 -23.02 -17.64
N GLN A 293 26.62 -22.96 -16.53
CA GLN A 293 26.48 -23.95 -15.47
C GLN A 293 25.02 -23.95 -14.99
N PRO A 294 24.42 -25.13 -14.74
CA PRO A 294 23.05 -25.20 -14.27
C PRO A 294 22.93 -24.46 -12.93
N VAL A 295 22.09 -23.43 -12.91
CA VAL A 295 21.72 -22.72 -11.69
C VAL A 295 20.66 -23.56 -10.98
N VAL A 296 20.97 -24.02 -9.76
CA VAL A 296 20.05 -24.82 -8.96
C VAL A 296 19.35 -23.91 -7.95
N PRO A 297 18.01 -23.84 -7.94
CA PRO A 297 17.30 -23.04 -6.95
C PRO A 297 17.51 -23.60 -5.54
N LEU A 298 17.44 -22.76 -4.52
CA LEU A 298 17.54 -23.23 -3.14
C LEU A 298 16.35 -24.13 -2.81
N GLN A 299 16.58 -25.17 -2.01
CA GLN A 299 15.55 -26.09 -1.56
C GLN A 299 14.37 -25.32 -0.93
N GLY A 300 13.15 -25.61 -1.38
CA GLY A 300 11.92 -24.96 -0.91
C GLY A 300 11.54 -23.66 -1.62
N GLN A 301 12.43 -23.02 -2.40
CA GLN A 301 12.04 -21.83 -3.19
C GLN A 301 11.05 -22.17 -4.31
N GLN A 302 11.20 -23.34 -4.91
CA GLN A 302 10.30 -23.82 -5.94
C GLN A 302 8.85 -23.90 -5.43
N GLU A 303 8.66 -24.42 -4.21
CA GLU A 303 7.33 -24.48 -3.57
C GLU A 303 6.75 -23.08 -3.30
N ILE A 304 7.60 -22.11 -2.93
CA ILE A 304 7.17 -20.71 -2.73
C ILE A 304 6.61 -20.13 -4.03
N TRP A 305 7.27 -20.39 -5.16
CA TRP A 305 6.82 -19.89 -6.46
C TRP A 305 5.57 -20.64 -6.96
N ASP A 306 5.59 -21.96 -6.89
CA ASP A 306 4.51 -22.81 -7.41
C ASP A 306 3.20 -22.60 -6.64
N GLU A 307 3.28 -22.46 -5.31
CA GLU A 307 2.11 -22.20 -4.48
C GLU A 307 1.78 -20.70 -4.36
N GLY A 308 2.59 -19.80 -4.93
CA GLY A 308 2.41 -18.35 -4.77
C GLY A 308 2.43 -17.90 -3.31
N ARG A 309 3.30 -18.51 -2.48
CA ARG A 309 3.39 -18.17 -1.05
C ARG A 309 3.87 -16.74 -0.88
N CYS A 310 3.14 -15.97 -0.10
CA CYS A 310 3.52 -14.63 0.27
C CYS A 310 3.34 -14.38 1.76
N MET A 311 4.11 -13.43 2.27
CA MET A 311 4.05 -13.01 3.66
C MET A 311 3.34 -11.67 3.73
N PHE A 312 2.30 -11.60 4.55
CA PHE A 312 1.51 -10.41 4.81
C PHE A 312 1.78 -9.95 6.24
N LEU A 313 2.45 -8.81 6.36
CA LEU A 313 2.76 -8.18 7.64
C LEU A 313 1.77 -7.05 7.88
N ARG A 314 1.15 -7.01 9.06
CA ARG A 314 0.45 -5.82 9.54
C ARG A 314 1.40 -5.07 10.44
N LEU A 315 1.68 -3.82 10.13
CA LEU A 315 2.60 -2.97 10.87
C LEU A 315 1.84 -1.76 11.43
N ALA A 316 2.44 -1.09 12.40
CA ALA A 316 2.01 0.21 12.86
C ALA A 316 3.20 1.06 13.29
N CYS A 317 3.06 2.37 13.13
CA CYS A 317 3.91 3.36 13.77
C CYS A 317 3.19 3.85 15.02
N VAL A 318 3.80 3.66 16.19
CA VAL A 318 3.23 3.99 17.50
C VAL A 318 4.16 5.02 18.14
N ASN A 319 3.75 6.29 18.17
CA ASN A 319 4.63 7.40 18.62
C ASN A 319 6.02 7.34 17.94
N SER A 320 6.05 7.24 16.61
CA SER A 320 7.28 7.07 15.80
C SER A 320 8.04 5.74 15.99
N GLU A 321 7.50 4.79 16.75
CA GLU A 321 8.08 3.44 16.91
C GLU A 321 7.40 2.42 15.99
N LEU A 322 8.19 1.73 15.15
CA LEU A 322 7.68 0.65 14.32
C LEU A 322 7.34 -0.58 15.16
N ARG A 323 6.08 -1.03 15.10
CA ARG A 323 5.60 -2.24 15.77
C ARG A 323 4.95 -3.20 14.78
N ILE A 324 5.28 -4.49 14.92
CA ILE A 324 4.62 -5.57 14.19
C ILE A 324 3.30 -5.88 14.90
N ARG A 325 2.21 -6.00 14.15
CA ARG A 325 0.88 -6.36 14.68
C ARG A 325 0.53 -7.81 14.40
N SER A 326 0.85 -8.31 13.21
CA SER A 326 0.63 -9.72 12.85
C SER A 326 1.50 -10.12 11.67
N VAL A 327 1.84 -11.41 11.59
CA VAL A 327 2.53 -12.04 10.47
C VAL A 327 1.67 -13.18 9.94
N GLN A 328 1.18 -13.03 8.71
CA GLN A 328 0.34 -14.02 8.04
C GLN A 328 1.07 -14.58 6.82
N PHE A 329 0.89 -15.88 6.57
CA PHE A 329 1.34 -16.50 5.34
C PHE A 329 0.12 -16.91 4.54
N VAL A 330 0.02 -16.42 3.30
CA VAL A 330 -1.09 -16.73 2.40
C VAL A 330 -0.54 -17.33 1.10
N SER A 331 -1.32 -18.20 0.47
CA SER A 331 -0.92 -18.93 -0.72
C SER A 331 -2.12 -19.26 -1.61
N ASN A 332 -1.85 -19.66 -2.85
CA ASN A 332 -2.87 -20.15 -3.78
C ASN A 332 -3.56 -21.40 -3.24
N LYS A 333 -2.83 -22.24 -2.50
CA LYS A 333 -3.36 -23.43 -1.84
C LYS A 333 -4.37 -23.07 -0.75
N LEU A 334 -4.08 -22.06 0.07
CA LEU A 334 -5.02 -21.55 1.07
C LEU A 334 -6.27 -20.95 0.40
N ALA A 335 -6.08 -20.14 -0.64
CA ALA A 335 -7.20 -19.56 -1.39
C ALA A 335 -8.14 -20.63 -1.95
N ARG A 336 -7.57 -21.71 -2.52
CA ARG A 336 -8.34 -22.86 -3.02
C ARG A 336 -9.03 -23.62 -1.89
N ALA A 337 -8.35 -23.84 -0.76
CA ALA A 337 -8.95 -24.48 0.40
C ALA A 337 -10.16 -23.67 0.91
N LEU A 338 -10.07 -22.34 0.95
CA LEU A 338 -11.20 -21.47 1.30
C LEU A 338 -12.33 -21.51 0.27
N GLU A 339 -12.02 -21.62 -1.02
CA GLU A 339 -13.04 -21.68 -2.09
C GLU A 339 -13.74 -23.05 -2.18
N GLU A 340 -13.04 -24.14 -1.90
CA GLU A 340 -13.51 -25.49 -2.20
C GLU A 340 -13.80 -26.35 -0.95
N HIS A 341 -13.05 -26.17 0.14
CA HIS A 341 -12.96 -27.21 1.19
C HIS A 341 -12.98 -26.74 2.65
N ALA A 342 -13.18 -25.45 2.93
CA ALA A 342 -13.15 -24.92 4.29
C ALA A 342 -14.25 -25.47 5.22
N VAL A 343 -15.40 -25.89 4.68
CA VAL A 343 -16.57 -26.36 5.44
C VAL A 343 -17.06 -27.70 4.88
N PHE A 344 -16.64 -28.82 5.49
CA PHE A 344 -17.11 -30.19 5.17
C PHE A 344 -17.17 -30.50 3.66
N GLY A 345 -16.09 -30.20 2.92
CA GLY A 345 -16.02 -30.43 1.48
C GLY A 345 -16.70 -29.35 0.61
N LYS A 346 -17.12 -28.24 1.22
CA LYS A 346 -17.55 -27.01 0.54
C LYS A 346 -16.63 -25.87 0.93
N GLY A 347 -16.57 -24.81 0.12
CA GLY A 347 -15.87 -23.59 0.49
C GLY A 347 -16.55 -22.79 1.61
N GLU A 348 -15.83 -21.81 2.13
CA GLU A 348 -16.33 -20.85 3.10
C GLU A 348 -17.35 -19.92 2.39
N PRO A 349 -18.60 -19.86 2.88
CA PRO A 349 -19.70 -19.23 2.14
C PRO A 349 -19.49 -17.72 1.91
N LEU A 350 -18.93 -17.00 2.88
CA LEU A 350 -18.75 -15.55 2.76
C LEU A 350 -17.63 -15.19 1.79
N TYR A 351 -16.53 -15.92 1.81
CA TYR A 351 -15.39 -15.80 0.91
C TYR A 351 -15.80 -16.08 -0.53
N ARG A 352 -16.63 -17.11 -0.76
CA ARG A 352 -17.23 -17.36 -2.08
C ARG A 352 -18.13 -16.22 -2.54
N GLU A 353 -18.88 -15.62 -1.63
CA GLU A 353 -19.68 -14.43 -1.95
C GLU A 353 -18.80 -13.21 -2.28
N LEU A 354 -17.69 -13.00 -1.56
CA LEU A 354 -16.70 -11.96 -1.90
C LEU A 354 -16.14 -12.18 -3.31
N LEU A 355 -15.78 -13.42 -3.65
CA LEU A 355 -15.31 -13.76 -5.00
C LEU A 355 -16.36 -13.49 -6.07
N ARG A 356 -17.62 -13.84 -5.80
CA ARG A 356 -18.74 -13.58 -6.72
C ARG A 356 -18.91 -12.07 -6.98
N ARG A 357 -18.83 -11.25 -5.93
CA ARG A 357 -18.92 -9.78 -6.03
C ARG A 357 -17.74 -9.21 -6.82
N GLN A 358 -16.53 -9.63 -6.50
CA GLN A 358 -15.34 -9.16 -7.21
C GLN A 358 -15.37 -9.52 -8.70
N ARG A 359 -15.82 -10.73 -9.05
CA ARG A 359 -15.99 -11.14 -10.46
C ARG A 359 -17.02 -10.26 -11.17
N ARG A 360 -18.12 -9.88 -10.51
CA ARG A 360 -19.12 -8.94 -11.06
C ARG A 360 -18.55 -7.55 -11.28
N GLU A 361 -17.85 -7.00 -10.29
CA GLU A 361 -17.19 -5.68 -10.39
C GLU A 361 -16.23 -5.63 -11.59
N ARG A 362 -15.40 -6.67 -11.77
CA ARG A 362 -14.48 -6.73 -12.92
C ARG A 362 -15.21 -6.79 -14.27
N VAL A 363 -16.33 -7.50 -14.35
CA VAL A 363 -17.15 -7.55 -15.58
C VAL A 363 -17.71 -6.16 -15.91
N VAL A 364 -18.18 -5.43 -14.90
CA VAL A 364 -18.69 -4.05 -15.06
C VAL A 364 -17.57 -3.11 -15.54
N VAL A 365 -16.42 -3.11 -14.86
CA VAL A 365 -15.27 -2.26 -15.25
C VAL A 365 -14.83 -2.52 -16.69
N ARG A 366 -14.76 -3.79 -17.09
CA ARG A 366 -14.41 -4.19 -18.45
C ARG A 366 -15.47 -3.79 -19.49
N ALA A 367 -16.75 -3.94 -19.15
CA ALA A 367 -17.86 -3.59 -20.05
C ALA A 367 -17.95 -2.08 -20.33
N GLU A 368 -17.61 -1.25 -19.34
CA GLU A 368 -17.62 0.21 -19.52
C GLU A 368 -16.44 0.73 -20.36
N GLY A 369 -15.53 -0.14 -20.83
CA GLY A 369 -14.28 0.29 -21.48
C GLY A 369 -13.42 1.17 -20.58
N LYS A 370 -13.73 1.18 -19.27
CA LYS A 370 -13.08 1.94 -18.21
C LYS A 370 -11.93 1.15 -17.57
N ASP A 371 -11.33 0.22 -18.31
CA ASP A 371 -9.98 -0.29 -18.01
C ASP A 371 -8.93 0.86 -17.94
N ARG A 372 -9.34 2.08 -18.30
CA ARG A 372 -8.57 3.33 -18.22
C ARG A 372 -8.64 4.06 -16.86
N TRP A 373 -9.54 3.70 -15.94
CA TRP A 373 -9.65 4.34 -14.61
C TRP A 373 -9.11 3.34 -13.58
N HIS A 374 -7.81 3.37 -13.26
CA HIS A 374 -7.27 4.13 -12.13
C HIS A 374 -5.84 4.68 -12.37
N THR A 375 -5.38 4.72 -13.63
CA THR A 375 -4.01 5.17 -13.99
C THR A 375 -3.98 6.36 -14.95
N ALA A 376 -5.14 6.94 -15.28
CA ALA A 376 -5.23 8.08 -16.21
C ALA A 376 -5.20 9.46 -15.54
N ALA A 377 -5.36 9.54 -14.21
CA ALA A 377 -4.69 10.61 -13.48
C ALA A 377 -3.22 10.21 -13.53
N SER A 378 -2.37 11.02 -14.18
CA SER A 378 -0.93 10.83 -14.15
C SER A 378 -0.58 10.47 -12.71
N PRO A 379 -0.06 9.27 -12.42
CA PRO A 379 0.46 9.04 -11.11
C PRO A 379 1.43 10.20 -10.92
N LEU A 380 1.19 11.04 -9.92
CA LEU A 380 2.29 11.82 -9.40
C LEU A 380 3.23 10.71 -8.93
N ASN A 381 4.19 10.34 -9.78
CA ASN A 381 5.39 9.64 -9.38
C ASN A 381 6.10 10.71 -8.54
N VAL A 382 5.63 10.84 -7.30
CA VAL A 382 5.87 12.02 -6.47
C VAL A 382 7.39 12.22 -6.37
N PHE A 383 8.19 11.13 -6.29
CA PHE A 383 9.64 11.17 -6.50
C PHE A 383 10.18 9.83 -7.00
N ASP A 384 10.66 9.78 -8.25
CA ASP A 384 11.70 8.79 -8.58
C ASP A 384 13.02 9.36 -8.05
N ALA A 385 13.66 8.65 -7.11
CA ALA A 385 15.02 8.98 -6.71
C ALA A 385 15.94 8.99 -7.95
N PRO A 386 16.88 9.95 -8.07
CA PRO A 386 17.76 10.05 -9.24
C PRO A 386 18.61 8.78 -9.39
N GLY A 387 18.24 7.90 -10.32
CA GLY A 387 19.01 6.68 -10.62
C GLY A 387 18.26 5.51 -11.26
N SER A 388 16.92 5.49 -11.29
CA SER A 388 16.16 4.34 -11.78
C SER A 388 15.59 4.54 -13.20
N THR A 389 16.44 4.57 -14.22
CA THR A 389 16.00 4.39 -15.61
C THR A 389 15.93 2.90 -15.94
N SER A 390 14.86 2.22 -15.55
CA SER A 390 14.43 1.00 -16.22
C SER A 390 12.92 0.81 -16.14
N SER A 391 12.31 0.60 -17.30
CA SER A 391 10.88 0.46 -17.57
C SER A 391 10.30 -0.86 -17.05
N ALA A 392 10.37 -1.10 -15.73
CA ALA A 392 9.89 -2.32 -15.09
C ALA A 392 8.51 -2.19 -14.40
N SER A 393 7.88 -1.01 -14.44
CA SER A 393 6.63 -0.74 -13.70
C SER A 393 5.40 -1.46 -14.29
N ALA A 394 5.35 -1.67 -15.62
CA ALA A 394 4.25 -2.41 -16.25
C ALA A 394 4.30 -3.93 -16.01
N ALA A 395 5.40 -4.47 -15.46
CA ALA A 395 5.59 -5.91 -15.31
C ALA A 395 5.14 -6.45 -13.94
N SER A 396 4.90 -5.60 -12.93
CA SER A 396 4.52 -6.07 -11.58
C SER A 396 3.02 -6.40 -11.44
N THR A 397 2.18 -5.94 -12.38
CA THR A 397 0.77 -6.35 -12.50
C THR A 397 0.49 -7.29 -13.69
N VAL A 398 1.50 -7.63 -14.51
CA VAL A 398 1.30 -8.36 -15.80
C VAL A 398 2.36 -9.44 -16.07
N LEU A 399 2.94 -10.05 -15.03
CA LEU A 399 3.78 -11.26 -15.17
C LEU A 399 3.11 -12.51 -14.57
N GLU A 400 1.79 -12.62 -14.69
CA GLU A 400 1.13 -13.92 -14.60
C GLU A 400 0.80 -14.39 -16.02
N ASP A 401 1.31 -15.57 -16.35
CA ASP A 401 1.10 -16.29 -17.59
C ASP A 401 -0.43 -16.39 -17.87
N PRO A 402 -0.98 -15.77 -18.94
CA PRO A 402 -2.42 -15.50 -19.05
C PRO A 402 -3.32 -16.74 -19.18
N LEU A 403 -2.76 -17.94 -19.38
CA LEU A 403 -3.51 -19.06 -19.96
C LEU A 403 -3.75 -20.26 -19.02
N LEU A 404 -3.16 -20.35 -17.83
CA LEU A 404 -3.27 -21.57 -17.02
C LEU A 404 -3.90 -21.45 -15.63
N SER A 405 -4.38 -20.28 -15.18
CA SER A 405 -4.99 -20.22 -13.83
C SER A 405 -5.95 -19.06 -13.54
N VAL A 406 -6.69 -18.55 -14.53
CA VAL A 406 -7.58 -17.38 -14.33
C VAL A 406 -8.59 -17.60 -13.18
N ALA A 407 -9.09 -18.81 -12.97
CA ALA A 407 -10.04 -19.11 -11.89
C ALA A 407 -9.39 -19.23 -10.49
N SER A 408 -8.21 -19.86 -10.38
CA SER A 408 -7.51 -20.02 -9.09
C SER A 408 -6.75 -18.76 -8.68
N ALA A 409 -6.39 -17.90 -9.63
CA ALA A 409 -5.76 -16.60 -9.37
C ALA A 409 -6.75 -15.63 -8.70
N ASP A 410 -8.05 -15.73 -8.98
CA ASP A 410 -9.07 -14.86 -8.38
C ASP A 410 -9.10 -14.96 -6.85
N GLY A 411 -9.08 -16.18 -6.31
CA GLY A 411 -9.02 -16.44 -4.88
C GLY A 411 -7.83 -15.77 -4.22
N ALA A 412 -6.63 -16.07 -4.73
CA ALA A 412 -5.40 -15.51 -4.19
C ALA A 412 -5.34 -13.97 -4.31
N ASN A 413 -5.93 -13.41 -5.36
CA ASN A 413 -6.06 -11.97 -5.54
C ASN A 413 -6.96 -11.32 -4.48
N VAL A 414 -8.03 -11.98 -4.01
CA VAL A 414 -8.83 -11.47 -2.87
C VAL A 414 -7.99 -11.46 -1.59
N LEU A 415 -7.31 -12.57 -1.28
CA LEU A 415 -6.48 -12.67 -0.06
C LEU A 415 -5.34 -11.67 -0.04
N THR A 416 -4.76 -11.38 -1.20
CA THR A 416 -3.65 -10.43 -1.34
C THR A 416 -4.10 -9.00 -1.70
N SER A 417 -5.40 -8.75 -1.86
CA SER A 417 -5.94 -7.42 -2.12
C SER A 417 -5.71 -6.52 -0.91
N GLN A 418 -4.98 -5.44 -1.12
CA GLN A 418 -4.57 -4.49 -0.08
C GLN A 418 -5.60 -3.35 0.11
N PHE A 419 -6.49 -3.15 -0.87
CA PHE A 419 -7.30 -1.92 -0.99
C PHE A 419 -8.75 -2.07 -0.51
N ASN A 420 -9.22 -3.29 -0.26
CA ASN A 420 -10.64 -3.55 -0.10
C ASN A 420 -10.91 -4.12 1.30
N ARG A 421 -12.00 -3.66 1.94
CA ARG A 421 -12.58 -4.30 3.14
C ARG A 421 -12.79 -5.80 2.90
N ASN A 422 -13.03 -6.20 1.65
CA ASN A 422 -13.11 -7.58 1.20
C ASN A 422 -11.81 -8.36 1.44
N GLY A 423 -10.64 -7.78 1.15
CA GLY A 423 -9.35 -8.44 1.39
C GLY A 423 -9.03 -8.54 2.88
N GLU A 424 -9.29 -7.47 3.65
CA GLU A 424 -9.14 -7.48 5.10
C GLU A 424 -10.01 -8.56 5.76
N TYR A 425 -11.26 -8.65 5.32
CA TYR A 425 -12.21 -9.66 5.79
C TYR A 425 -11.85 -11.06 5.30
N ALA A 426 -11.45 -11.24 4.04
CA ALA A 426 -11.04 -12.54 3.52
C ALA A 426 -9.85 -13.13 4.29
N ARG A 427 -8.91 -12.27 4.74
CA ARG A 427 -7.77 -12.68 5.56
C ARG A 427 -8.16 -13.11 6.97
N THR A 428 -9.37 -12.83 7.47
CA THR A 428 -9.81 -13.34 8.79
C THR A 428 -10.15 -14.82 8.78
N PHE A 429 -10.40 -15.40 7.60
CA PHE A 429 -10.57 -16.85 7.42
C PHE A 429 -9.24 -17.61 7.40
N ALA A 430 -8.12 -16.90 7.25
CA ALA A 430 -6.78 -17.45 7.35
C ALA A 430 -6.31 -17.46 8.80
N TYR A 431 -5.31 -18.30 9.11
CA TYR A 431 -4.61 -18.19 10.39
C TYR A 431 -3.97 -16.80 10.51
N PRO A 432 -4.31 -16.00 11.53
CA PRO A 432 -3.85 -14.61 11.63
C PRO A 432 -2.37 -14.47 12.00
N GLY A 433 -1.68 -15.59 12.23
CA GLY A 433 -0.38 -15.62 12.87
C GLY A 433 -0.50 -15.77 14.38
N PRO A 434 0.59 -16.16 15.06
CA PRO A 434 0.63 -16.19 16.51
C PRO A 434 0.57 -14.76 17.07
N TYR A 435 0.02 -14.59 18.26
CA TYR A 435 0.17 -13.35 19.00
C TYR A 435 1.67 -13.14 19.31
N LEU A 436 2.20 -11.97 18.93
CA LEU A 436 3.63 -11.70 19.05
C LEU A 436 4.11 -11.69 20.51
N THR A 437 3.22 -11.34 21.44
CA THR A 437 3.49 -11.39 22.89
C THR A 437 3.80 -12.80 23.38
N ASP A 438 3.26 -13.81 22.72
CA ASP A 438 3.38 -15.22 23.12
C ASP A 438 4.64 -15.86 22.50
N LEU A 439 5.29 -15.18 21.56
CA LEU A 439 6.55 -15.62 20.99
C LEU A 439 7.71 -15.41 21.98
N SER A 440 8.67 -16.33 21.95
CA SER A 440 9.96 -16.17 22.63
C SER A 440 10.63 -14.85 22.23
N LYS A 441 11.37 -14.25 23.17
CA LYS A 441 12.09 -12.99 22.95
C LYS A 441 13.02 -13.07 21.73
N GLU A 442 13.74 -14.18 21.59
CA GLU A 442 14.70 -14.44 20.50
C GLU A 442 14.01 -14.39 19.14
N LEU A 443 12.84 -15.05 19.01
CA LEU A 443 12.08 -15.05 17.77
C LEU A 443 11.48 -13.67 17.45
N ARG A 444 11.02 -12.92 18.47
CA ARG A 444 10.56 -11.54 18.27
C ARG A 444 11.67 -10.64 17.75
N GLU A 445 12.85 -10.70 18.37
CA GLU A 445 14.03 -9.91 17.98
C GLU A 445 14.50 -10.30 16.57
N ALA A 446 14.58 -11.59 16.26
CA ALA A 446 14.94 -12.07 14.92
C ALA A 446 13.93 -11.64 13.85
N LEU A 447 12.62 -11.67 14.17
CA LEU A 447 11.58 -11.19 13.26
C LEU A 447 11.68 -9.67 13.05
N HIS A 448 11.94 -8.92 14.11
CA HIS A 448 12.13 -7.47 14.02
C HIS A 448 13.38 -7.12 13.21
N GLU A 449 14.50 -7.80 13.45
CA GLU A 449 15.73 -7.68 12.68
C GLU A 449 15.50 -8.02 11.20
N TYR A 450 14.74 -9.09 10.92
CA TYR A 450 14.39 -9.45 9.54
C TYR A 450 13.60 -8.34 8.83
N VAL A 451 12.60 -7.74 9.51
CA VAL A 451 11.82 -6.63 8.95
C VAL A 451 12.69 -5.39 8.73
N LEU A 452 13.50 -5.00 9.72
CA LEU A 452 14.35 -3.81 9.64
C LEU A 452 15.50 -3.97 8.63
N LEU A 453 16.27 -5.05 8.74
CA LEU A 453 17.54 -5.21 8.03
C LEU A 453 17.39 -5.96 6.70
N ASN A 454 16.63 -7.05 6.68
CA ASN A 454 16.51 -7.87 5.47
C ASN A 454 15.42 -7.36 4.52
N LEU A 455 14.29 -6.89 5.06
CA LEU A 455 13.23 -6.27 4.27
C LEU A 455 13.39 -4.77 4.12
N GLY A 456 14.35 -4.15 4.81
CA GLY A 456 14.65 -2.71 4.73
C GLY A 456 13.47 -1.80 5.08
N ILE A 457 12.55 -2.28 5.91
CA ILE A 457 11.40 -1.52 6.42
C ILE A 457 11.86 -0.91 7.75
N THR A 458 12.68 0.12 7.67
CA THR A 458 13.30 0.75 8.84
C THR A 458 12.32 1.68 9.57
N SER A 459 12.73 2.16 10.76
CA SER A 459 11.99 3.23 11.46
C SER A 459 11.84 4.49 10.58
N ASP A 460 12.86 4.84 9.78
CA ASP A 460 12.78 5.96 8.84
C ASP A 460 11.68 5.76 7.78
N VAL A 461 11.47 4.52 7.31
CA VAL A 461 10.37 4.20 6.39
C VAL A 461 9.02 4.34 7.09
N ALA A 462 8.92 3.92 8.36
CA ALA A 462 7.70 4.06 9.15
C ALA A 462 7.37 5.54 9.43
N GLU A 463 8.37 6.35 9.78
CA GLU A 463 8.23 7.80 9.97
C GLU A 463 7.85 8.49 8.66
N TYR A 464 8.52 8.14 7.55
CA TYR A 464 8.16 8.61 6.21
C TYR A 464 6.70 8.31 5.89
N VAL A 465 6.20 7.11 6.21
CA VAL A 465 4.79 6.75 6.00
C VAL A 465 3.87 7.69 6.75
N CYS A 466 4.17 8.03 8.01
CA CYS A 466 3.36 8.95 8.81
C CYS A 466 3.37 10.37 8.22
N GLN A 467 4.55 10.88 7.85
CA GLN A 467 4.69 12.18 7.20
C GLN A 467 3.96 12.25 5.86
N MET A 468 4.05 11.18 5.06
CA MET A 468 3.41 11.11 3.75
C MET A 468 1.90 10.94 3.84
N GLN A 469 1.37 10.23 4.85
CA GLN A 469 -0.07 10.20 5.13
C GLN A 469 -0.59 11.61 5.39
N PHE A 470 0.08 12.38 6.26
CA PHE A 470 -0.31 13.76 6.56
C PHE A 470 -0.22 14.67 5.33
N PHE A 471 0.88 14.59 4.57
CA PHE A 471 1.06 15.39 3.36
C PHE A 471 -0.03 15.11 2.32
N LEU A 472 -0.29 13.83 2.02
CA LEU A 472 -1.28 13.48 1.00
C LEU A 472 -2.73 13.70 1.45
N GLU A 473 -3.01 13.61 2.75
CA GLU A 473 -4.31 13.99 3.30
C GLU A 473 -4.59 15.48 3.09
N GLN A 474 -3.57 16.34 3.26
CA GLN A 474 -3.66 17.77 2.94
C GLN A 474 -3.88 18.01 1.43
N GLU A 475 -3.18 17.30 0.56
CA GLU A 475 -3.39 17.39 -0.90
C GLU A 475 -4.82 16.96 -1.31
N GLU A 476 -5.34 15.89 -0.71
CA GLU A 476 -6.72 15.44 -0.94
C GLU A 476 -7.74 16.42 -0.38
N TYR A 477 -7.45 17.11 0.73
CA TYR A 477 -8.29 18.19 1.24
C TYR A 477 -8.36 19.38 0.27
N ILE A 478 -7.23 19.80 -0.29
CA ILE A 478 -7.16 20.83 -1.33
C ILE A 478 -7.96 20.38 -2.57
N GLY A 479 -7.80 19.13 -3.00
CA GLY A 479 -8.57 18.54 -4.09
C GLY A 479 -10.07 18.52 -3.83
N TRP A 480 -10.48 18.21 -2.60
CA TRP A 480 -11.87 18.23 -2.14
C TRP A 480 -12.47 19.64 -2.18
N LEU A 481 -11.75 20.65 -1.69
CA LEU A 481 -12.15 22.05 -1.81
C LEU A 481 -12.36 22.44 -3.28
N ALA A 482 -11.43 22.09 -4.17
CA ALA A 482 -11.56 22.38 -5.60
C ALA A 482 -12.83 21.75 -6.21
N GLN A 483 -13.17 20.50 -5.84
CA GLN A 483 -14.39 19.83 -6.29
C GLN A 483 -15.66 20.56 -5.83
N TRP A 484 -15.70 21.04 -4.58
CA TRP A 484 -16.82 21.85 -4.09
C TRP A 484 -16.93 23.18 -4.84
N GLY A 485 -15.81 23.81 -5.15
CA GLY A 485 -15.77 25.04 -5.96
C GLY A 485 -16.34 24.82 -7.36
N GLN A 486 -15.99 23.71 -7.99
CA GLN A 486 -16.51 23.27 -9.29
C GLN A 486 -18.01 22.97 -9.24
N LEU A 487 -18.48 22.26 -8.21
CA LEU A 487 -19.90 21.97 -8.01
C LEU A 487 -20.70 23.26 -7.87
N ALA A 488 -20.27 24.17 -7.00
CA ALA A 488 -20.92 25.46 -6.78
C ALA A 488 -20.97 26.30 -8.07
N SER A 489 -19.88 26.34 -8.84
CA SER A 489 -19.84 27.06 -10.12
C SER A 489 -20.76 26.42 -11.17
N THR A 490 -20.81 25.09 -11.23
CA THR A 490 -21.70 24.37 -12.16
C THR A 490 -23.17 24.63 -11.84
N LEU A 491 -23.55 24.56 -10.56
CA LEU A 491 -24.90 24.86 -10.10
C LEU A 491 -25.28 26.32 -10.37
N GLN A 492 -24.37 27.26 -10.14
CA GLN A 492 -24.58 28.67 -10.43
C GLN A 492 -24.86 28.93 -11.92
N LYS A 493 -24.20 28.19 -12.84
CA LYS A 493 -24.42 28.32 -14.29
C LYS A 493 -25.71 27.65 -14.77
N ALA A 494 -26.18 26.63 -14.06
CA ALA A 494 -27.40 25.90 -14.39
C ALA A 494 -28.67 26.63 -13.89
N LEU A 495 -28.54 27.37 -12.77
CA LEU A 495 -29.54 28.30 -12.24
C LEU A 495 -29.47 29.64 -12.97
#